data_AF-A0A252DS33-F1
#
_entry.id   AF-A0A252DS33-F1
#
_cell.length_a   1.000
_cell.length_b   1.000
_cell.length_c   1.000
_cell.angle_alpha   90.00
_cell.angle_beta   90.00
_cell.angle_gamma   90.00
#
_symmetry.space_group_name_H-M   'P 1'
#
loop_
_entity.id
_entity.type
_entity.pdbx_description
1 polymer ?
#
loop_
_entity_poly.entity_id
_entity_poly.type
_entity_poly.pdbx_seq_one_letter_code
_entity_poly.pdbx_strand_id
1 'polypeptide(L)'
;MAYWVKILYERKKYVVNFDRINAFCYEQNGRVTFWLPDSAIPIVINPQSNPQDYDKILQYIERVTGLELEDTYWVKIIYENNQYVINLNCISSFCQESNGRITFWLPDGTIPIIINPASNPESYQKVLQYVQKATGYSLS
;
A
#
# COMPACT_ATOMS: atom_id res chain seq x y z
N MET A 1 -7.53 -18.61 -5.46
CA MET A 1 -6.49 -18.70 -6.53
C MET A 1 -5.76 -17.37 -6.57
N ALA A 2 -4.45 -17.39 -6.79
CA ALA A 2 -3.62 -16.18 -6.81
C ALA A 2 -3.99 -15.25 -7.98
N TYR A 3 -3.99 -13.93 -7.75
CA TYR A 3 -4.31 -12.93 -8.78
C TYR A 3 -3.08 -12.54 -9.61
N TRP A 4 -2.83 -13.31 -10.67
CA TRP A 4 -1.70 -13.10 -11.58
C TRP A 4 -2.04 -12.11 -12.70
N VAL A 5 -1.18 -11.11 -12.88
CA VAL A 5 -1.35 -10.05 -13.87
C VAL A 5 -0.12 -9.93 -14.74
N LYS A 6 -0.33 -9.87 -16.06
CA LYS A 6 0.73 -9.53 -17.02
C LYS A 6 0.76 -8.02 -17.23
N ILE A 7 1.94 -7.43 -17.03
CA ILE A 7 2.23 -6.00 -17.18
C ILE A 7 3.35 -5.80 -18.20
N LEU A 8 3.21 -4.82 -19.09
CA LEU A 8 4.26 -4.38 -20.00
C LEU A 8 4.88 -3.08 -19.48
N TYR A 9 6.14 -3.15 -19.05
CA TYR A 9 6.85 -1.99 -18.50
C TYR A 9 8.28 -1.96 -19.06
N GLU A 10 8.71 -0.79 -19.56
CA GLU A 10 10.03 -0.59 -20.16
C GLU A 10 10.43 -1.65 -21.21
N ARG A 11 9.50 -1.99 -22.11
CA ARG A 11 9.68 -3.03 -23.16
C ARG A 11 9.90 -4.45 -22.62
N LYS A 12 9.78 -4.67 -21.31
CA LYS A 12 9.83 -5.97 -20.65
C LYS A 12 8.43 -6.44 -20.29
N LYS A 13 8.22 -7.76 -20.34
CA LYS A 13 6.98 -8.41 -19.90
C LYS A 13 7.17 -8.92 -18.48
N TYR A 14 6.35 -8.44 -17.57
CA TYR A 14 6.28 -8.93 -16.20
C TYR A 14 5.02 -9.76 -16.02
N VAL A 15 5.13 -10.83 -15.23
CA VAL A 15 3.99 -11.60 -14.72
C VAL A 15 4.07 -11.53 -13.21
N VAL A 16 3.16 -10.77 -12.62
CA VAL A 16 3.22 -10.37 -11.21
C VAL A 16 2.02 -10.95 -10.50
N ASN A 17 2.25 -11.58 -9.36
CA ASN A 17 1.17 -11.95 -8.45
C ASN A 17 0.80 -10.72 -7.62
N PHE A 18 -0.34 -10.10 -7.89
CA PHE A 18 -0.76 -8.90 -7.15
C PHE A 18 -1.09 -9.20 -5.68
N ASP A 19 -1.42 -10.45 -5.33
CA ASP A 19 -1.60 -10.86 -3.92
C ASP A 19 -0.30 -10.78 -3.10
N ARG A 20 0.86 -10.64 -3.76
CA ARG A 20 2.17 -10.43 -3.13
C ARG A 20 2.59 -8.95 -3.12
N ILE A 21 1.80 -8.06 -3.72
CA ILE A 21 2.08 -6.63 -3.71
C ILE A 21 1.61 -6.05 -2.38
N ASN A 22 2.54 -5.36 -1.73
CA ASN A 22 2.39 -4.88 -0.37
C ASN A 22 1.81 -3.46 -0.31
N ALA A 23 2.11 -2.64 -1.31
CA ALA A 23 1.64 -1.28 -1.39
C ALA A 23 1.50 -0.79 -2.84
N PHE A 24 0.55 0.12 -3.04
CA PHE A 24 0.40 0.92 -4.25
C PHE A 24 0.45 2.40 -3.87
N CYS A 25 1.11 3.20 -4.69
CA CYS A 25 1.21 4.65 -4.52
C CYS A 25 0.56 5.34 -5.72
N TYR A 26 -0.53 6.07 -5.47
CA TYR A 26 -1.15 7.00 -6.40
C TYR A 26 -0.45 8.35 -6.31
N GLU A 27 0.20 8.73 -7.40
CA GLU A 27 0.81 10.04 -7.57
C GLU A 27 -0.22 11.08 -8.04
N GLN A 28 0.03 12.36 -7.75
CA GLN A 28 -0.86 13.46 -8.18
C GLN A 28 -1.09 13.54 -9.69
N ASN A 29 -0.14 13.06 -10.48
CA ASN A 29 -0.22 13.01 -11.94
C ASN A 29 -1.09 11.84 -12.46
N GLY A 30 -1.71 11.08 -11.57
CA GLY A 30 -2.53 9.91 -11.87
C GLY A 30 -1.75 8.64 -12.16
N ARG A 31 -0.42 8.62 -12.00
CA ARG A 31 0.37 7.39 -12.11
C ARG A 31 0.15 6.53 -10.88
N VAL A 32 0.24 5.22 -11.10
CA VAL A 32 0.31 4.24 -10.02
C VAL A 32 1.68 3.59 -10.03
N THR A 33 2.35 3.69 -8.89
CA THR A 33 3.63 3.03 -8.63
C THR A 33 3.41 1.88 -7.65
N PHE A 34 3.98 0.71 -7.94
CA PHE A 34 4.06 -0.41 -7.03
C PHE A 34 5.44 -1.06 -7.14
N TRP A 35 5.86 -1.79 -6.11
CA TRP A 35 7.18 -2.42 -6.08
C TRP A 35 7.04 -3.92 -6.32
N LEU A 36 7.88 -4.47 -7.20
CA LEU A 36 7.91 -5.91 -7.43
C LEU A 36 8.30 -6.61 -6.12
N PRO A 37 7.60 -7.71 -5.77
CA PRO A 37 7.97 -8.49 -4.60
C PRO A 37 9.39 -9.05 -4.80
N ASP A 38 10.10 -9.29 -3.70
CA ASP A 38 11.44 -9.89 -3.65
C ASP A 38 12.59 -9.06 -4.25
N SER A 39 12.31 -7.99 -4.99
CA SER A 39 13.32 -7.22 -5.72
C SER A 39 13.24 -5.72 -5.54
N ALA A 40 12.17 -5.20 -4.93
CA ALA A 40 11.98 -3.77 -4.67
C ALA A 40 12.01 -2.88 -5.93
N ILE A 41 11.92 -3.46 -7.13
CA ILE A 41 11.95 -2.70 -8.39
C ILE A 41 10.62 -1.96 -8.53
N PRO A 42 10.61 -0.62 -8.65
CA PRO A 42 9.38 0.12 -8.86
C PRO A 42 8.87 -0.09 -10.29
N ILE A 43 7.57 -0.35 -10.43
CA ILE A 43 6.83 -0.38 -11.68
C ILE A 43 5.87 0.81 -11.67
N VAL A 44 6.09 1.75 -12.59
CA VAL A 44 5.29 2.98 -12.71
C VAL A 44 4.37 2.86 -13.93
N ILE A 45 3.06 2.81 -13.68
CA ILE A 45 2.05 2.72 -14.74
C ILE A 45 1.35 4.06 -14.90
N ASN A 46 1.42 4.61 -16.11
CA ASN A 46 0.74 5.85 -16.49
C ASN A 46 -0.57 5.51 -17.24
N PRO A 47 -1.72 6.05 -16.81
CA PRO A 47 -3.01 5.78 -17.46
C PRO A 47 -3.04 6.20 -18.94
N GLN A 48 -2.26 7.20 -19.34
CA GLN A 48 -2.21 7.69 -20.72
C GLN A 48 -1.45 6.76 -21.66
N SER A 49 -0.33 6.19 -21.21
CA SER A 49 0.50 5.31 -22.04
C SER A 49 0.04 3.86 -22.00
N ASN A 50 -0.42 3.41 -20.82
CA ASN A 50 -0.72 2.00 -20.54
C ASN A 50 -2.11 1.84 -19.89
N PRO A 51 -3.21 2.29 -20.54
CA PRO A 51 -4.54 2.29 -19.93
C PRO A 51 -5.03 0.89 -19.52
N GLN A 52 -4.70 -0.14 -20.30
CA GLN A 52 -5.11 -1.52 -20.01
C GLN A 52 -4.46 -2.09 -18.76
N ASP A 53 -3.16 -1.84 -18.55
CA ASP A 53 -2.45 -2.31 -17.36
C ASP A 53 -2.84 -1.48 -16.13
N TYR A 54 -3.12 -0.19 -16.34
CA TYR A 54 -3.65 0.70 -15.31
C TYR A 54 -5.00 0.20 -14.78
N ASP A 55 -5.93 -0.15 -15.67
CA ASP A 55 -7.26 -0.66 -15.32
C ASP A 55 -7.18 -1.97 -14.49
N LYS A 56 -6.28 -2.90 -14.85
CA LYS A 56 -6.05 -4.13 -14.06
C LYS A 56 -5.62 -3.82 -12.62
N ILE A 57 -4.79 -2.79 -12.43
CA ILE A 57 -4.34 -2.35 -11.11
C ILE A 57 -5.50 -1.76 -10.32
N LEU A 58 -6.31 -0.89 -10.94
CA LEU A 58 -7.48 -0.31 -10.30
C LEU A 58 -8.48 -1.39 -9.87
N GLN A 59 -8.81 -2.34 -10.75
CA GLN A 59 -9.70 -3.46 -10.44
C GLN A 59 -9.19 -4.28 -9.25
N TYR A 60 -7.89 -4.53 -9.17
CA TYR A 60 -7.31 -5.24 -8.04
C TYR A 60 -7.39 -4.42 -6.74
N ILE A 61 -7.05 -3.13 -6.79
CA ILE A 61 -7.12 -2.24 -5.63
C ILE A 61 -8.56 -2.14 -5.13
N GLU A 62 -9.54 -1.97 -6.02
CA GLU A 62 -10.95 -1.97 -5.68
C GLU A 62 -11.36 -3.30 -5.02
N ARG A 63 -10.93 -4.44 -5.57
CA ARG A 63 -11.20 -5.75 -5.00
C ARG A 63 -10.66 -5.91 -3.56
N VAL A 64 -9.44 -5.44 -3.29
CA VAL A 64 -8.81 -5.62 -1.96
C VAL A 64 -9.17 -4.51 -0.95
N THR A 65 -9.70 -3.38 -1.43
CA THR A 65 -10.14 -2.26 -0.58
C THR A 65 -11.66 -2.07 -0.53
N GLY A 66 -12.41 -2.90 -1.25
CA GLY A 66 -13.87 -2.92 -1.26
C GLY A 66 -14.47 -3.19 0.12
N LEU A 67 -15.68 -2.67 0.33
CA LEU A 67 -16.43 -2.75 1.59
C LEU A 67 -16.70 -4.22 1.97
N GLU A 68 -16.51 -4.55 3.25
CA GLU A 68 -16.90 -5.81 3.92
C GLU A 68 -15.97 -7.03 3.85
N LEU A 69 -14.68 -6.85 3.60
CA LEU A 69 -13.73 -7.82 4.15
C LEU A 69 -13.25 -7.29 5.50
N GLU A 70 -13.97 -7.64 6.57
CA GLU A 70 -13.67 -7.26 7.97
C GLU A 70 -12.23 -7.61 8.42
N ASP A 71 -11.53 -8.47 7.65
CA ASP A 71 -10.14 -8.84 7.85
C ASP A 71 -9.16 -8.29 6.79
N THR A 72 -9.59 -7.32 5.96
CA THR A 72 -8.65 -6.63 5.06
C THR A 72 -7.85 -5.59 5.83
N TYR A 73 -6.60 -5.95 6.09
CA TYR A 73 -5.59 -5.09 6.69
C TYR A 73 -5.07 -3.99 5.74
N TRP A 74 -5.83 -3.65 4.70
CA TRP A 74 -5.50 -2.59 3.76
C TRP A 74 -5.92 -1.21 4.30
N VAL A 75 -5.02 -0.24 4.26
CA VAL A 75 -5.25 1.16 4.66
C VAL A 75 -4.95 2.11 3.50
N LYS A 76 -5.67 3.24 3.46
CA LYS A 76 -5.41 4.34 2.52
C LYS A 76 -4.80 5.51 3.29
N ILE A 77 -3.60 5.93 2.96
CA ILE A 77 -2.86 6.96 3.70
C ILE A 77 -2.40 8.05 2.72
N ILE A 78 -2.72 9.30 3.03
CA ILE A 78 -2.16 10.47 2.36
C ILE A 78 -0.83 10.82 3.03
N TYR A 79 0.26 10.73 2.28
CA TYR A 79 1.61 11.03 2.72
C TYR A 79 2.41 11.66 1.57
N GLU A 80 3.13 12.76 1.84
CA GLU A 80 3.91 13.51 0.83
C GLU A 80 3.11 13.82 -0.45
N ASN A 81 1.85 14.23 -0.29
CA ASN A 81 0.91 14.55 -1.38
C ASN A 81 0.50 13.37 -2.28
N ASN A 82 0.93 12.16 -1.97
CA ASN A 82 0.52 10.93 -2.64
C ASN A 82 -0.47 10.15 -1.79
N GLN A 83 -1.29 9.32 -2.42
CA GLN A 83 -2.16 8.37 -1.72
C GLN A 83 -1.56 6.97 -1.79
N TYR A 84 -1.21 6.42 -0.63
CA TYR A 84 -0.74 5.06 -0.49
C TYR A 84 -1.88 4.13 -0.13
N VAL A 85 -1.93 2.97 -0.76
CA VAL A 85 -2.80 1.84 -0.40
C VAL A 85 -1.90 0.72 0.07
N ILE A 86 -1.91 0.43 1.37
CA ILE A 86 -0.89 -0.41 2.04
C ILE A 86 -1.57 -1.57 2.76
N ASN A 87 -1.05 -2.79 2.59
CA ASN A 87 -1.45 -3.95 3.36
C ASN A 87 -0.64 -4.03 4.66
N LEU A 88 -1.25 -3.81 5.82
CA LEU A 88 -0.53 -3.82 7.10
C LEU A 88 0.10 -5.18 7.45
N ASN A 89 -0.36 -6.29 6.86
CA ASN A 89 0.26 -7.62 7.06
C ASN A 89 1.70 -7.73 6.58
N CYS A 90 2.14 -6.82 5.72
CA CYS A 90 3.53 -6.80 5.26
C CYS A 90 4.45 -5.97 6.16
N ILE A 91 3.89 -5.22 7.12
CA ILE A 91 4.64 -4.31 7.96
C ILE A 91 5.17 -5.06 9.18
N SER A 92 6.48 -5.02 9.36
CA SER A 92 7.18 -5.77 10.41
C SER A 92 7.50 -4.93 11.65
N SER A 93 7.37 -3.61 11.58
CA SER A 93 7.72 -2.71 12.68
C SER A 93 6.90 -1.43 12.66
N PHE A 94 6.56 -0.95 13.85
CA PHE A 94 5.86 0.30 14.11
C PHE A 94 6.61 1.06 15.20
N CYS A 95 6.79 2.36 15.01
CA CYS A 95 7.38 3.27 15.99
C CYS A 95 6.37 4.37 16.30
N GLN A 96 6.07 4.61 17.58
CA GLN A 96 5.28 5.76 17.99
C GLN A 96 6.18 6.82 18.62
N GLU A 97 6.09 8.04 18.10
CA GLU A 97 6.77 9.21 18.63
C GLU A 97 5.96 9.83 19.78
N SER A 98 6.61 10.61 20.65
CA SER A 98 5.96 11.25 21.81
C SER A 98 4.82 12.22 21.45
N ASN A 99 4.80 12.70 20.21
CA ASN A 99 3.75 13.55 19.66
C ASN A 99 2.53 12.75 19.11
N GLY A 100 2.53 11.42 19.28
CA GLY A 100 1.50 10.51 18.79
C GLY A 100 1.59 10.15 17.31
N ARG A 101 2.64 10.55 16.58
CA ARG A 101 2.84 10.09 15.20
C ARG A 101 3.28 8.63 15.21
N ILE A 102 2.80 7.87 14.23
CA ILE A 102 3.24 6.50 14.01
C ILE A 102 4.04 6.47 12.70
N THR A 103 5.24 5.91 12.78
CA THR A 103 6.13 5.67 11.65
C THR A 103 6.28 4.17 11.44
N PHE A 104 6.14 3.72 10.21
CA PHE A 104 6.43 2.35 9.79
C PHE A 104 7.04 2.34 8.39
N TRP A 105 7.60 1.22 7.97
CA TRP A 105 8.38 1.12 6.73
C TRP A 105 7.78 0.06 5.80
N LEU A 106 7.71 0.38 4.51
CA LEU A 106 7.33 -0.59 3.50
C LEU A 106 8.43 -1.67 3.39
N PRO A 107 8.06 -2.95 3.17
CA PRO A 107 9.03 -4.05 3.11
C PRO A 107 10.00 -3.93 1.93
N ASP A 108 9.58 -3.26 0.87
CA ASP A 108 10.27 -3.20 -0.41
C ASP A 108 11.16 -1.96 -0.53
N GLY A 109 11.23 -1.12 0.49
CA GLY A 109 12.04 0.08 0.43
C GLY A 109 11.90 0.82 1.73
N THR A 110 13.02 1.32 2.24
CA THR A 110 13.15 2.08 3.48
C THR A 110 12.30 3.37 3.56
N ILE A 111 11.30 3.52 2.69
CA ILE A 111 10.31 4.59 2.65
C ILE A 111 9.57 4.58 3.99
N PRO A 112 9.80 5.60 4.85
CA PRO A 112 9.02 5.77 6.05
C PRO A 112 7.64 6.29 5.65
N ILE A 113 6.59 5.65 6.14
CA ILE A 113 5.23 6.18 6.11
C ILE A 113 4.93 6.72 7.50
N ILE A 114 4.76 8.04 7.58
CA ILE A 114 4.46 8.72 8.83
C ILE A 114 2.98 9.09 8.79
N ILE A 115 2.21 8.54 9.73
CA ILE A 115 0.79 8.81 9.89
C ILE A 115 0.53 9.53 11.20
N ASN A 116 -0.41 10.48 11.17
CA ASN A 116 -0.85 11.22 12.34
C ASN A 116 -2.38 11.32 12.37
N PRO A 117 -2.98 11.51 13.56
CA PRO A 117 -4.43 11.52 13.70
C PRO A 117 -5.12 12.72 13.03
N ALA A 118 -4.39 13.80 12.72
CA ALA A 118 -4.96 14.99 12.09
C ALA A 118 -5.12 14.84 10.57
N SER A 119 -4.16 14.19 9.89
CA SER A 119 -4.19 14.04 8.43
C SER A 119 -4.92 12.78 7.96
N ASN A 120 -4.89 11.70 8.75
CA ASN A 120 -5.45 10.41 8.37
C ASN A 120 -6.15 9.72 9.56
N PRO A 121 -7.20 10.32 10.15
CA PRO A 121 -7.81 9.83 11.40
C PRO A 121 -8.29 8.38 11.34
N GLU A 122 -9.01 8.00 10.27
CA GLU A 122 -9.55 6.65 10.12
C GLU A 122 -8.44 5.60 9.94
N SER A 123 -7.49 5.86 9.05
CA SER A 123 -6.34 4.98 8.82
C SER A 123 -5.43 4.91 10.03
N TYR A 124 -5.27 6.00 10.77
CA TYR A 124 -4.52 6.03 12.03
C TYR A 124 -5.15 5.09 13.05
N GLN A 125 -6.47 5.15 13.22
CA GLN A 125 -7.19 4.24 14.10
C GLN A 125 -7.08 2.78 13.65
N LYS A 126 -7.16 2.53 12.33
CA LYS A 126 -7.00 1.18 11.77
C LYS A 126 -5.59 0.62 11.99
N VAL A 127 -4.55 1.46 11.93
CA VAL A 127 -3.17 1.07 12.28
C VAL A 127 -3.06 0.71 13.76
N LEU A 128 -3.63 1.52 14.67
CA LEU A 128 -3.65 1.21 16.10
C LEU A 128 -4.34 -0.13 16.40
N GLN A 129 -5.54 -0.34 15.83
CA GLN A 129 -6.28 -1.59 15.96
C GLN A 129 -5.50 -2.79 15.42
N TYR A 130 -4.81 -2.61 14.29
CA TYR A 130 -3.96 -3.64 13.71
C TYR A 130 -2.82 -4.02 14.64
N VAL A 131 -2.07 -3.05 15.16
CA VAL A 131 -0.94 -3.30 16.06
C VAL A 131 -1.41 -4.06 17.31
N GLN A 132 -2.53 -3.64 17.90
CA GLN A 132 -3.12 -4.32 19.05
C GLN A 132 -3.55 -5.76 18.71
N LYS A 133 -4.25 -5.97 17.58
CA LYS A 133 -4.69 -7.30 17.14
C LYS A 133 -3.52 -8.23 16.80
N ALA A 134 -2.46 -7.71 16.18
CA ALA A 134 -1.33 -8.50 15.69
C ALA A 134 -0.28 -8.79 16.77
N THR A 135 -0.08 -7.87 17.72
CA THR A 135 1.03 -7.95 18.69
C THR A 135 0.58 -8.01 20.15
N GLY A 136 -0.67 -7.64 20.45
CA GLY A 136 -1.16 -7.47 21.82
C GLY A 136 -0.71 -6.17 22.51
N TYR A 137 0.19 -5.39 21.89
CA TYR A 137 0.65 -4.11 22.44
C TYR A 137 -0.27 -2.96 22.03
N SER A 138 -0.40 -1.98 22.93
CA SER A 138 -1.09 -0.71 22.65
C SER A 138 -0.06 0.40 22.46
N LEU A 139 -0.24 1.21 21.41
CA LEU A 139 0.53 2.43 21.17
C LEU A 139 -0.26 3.63 21.72
N SER A 140 -0.58 3.60 23.03
CA SER A 140 -1.44 4.56 23.72
C SER A 140 -0.86 4.98 25.06
#